data_AF-A0A1Z4VT49-F1
#
_entry.id   AF-A0A1Z4VT49-F1
#
_cell.length_a   1.000
_cell.length_b   1.000
_cell.length_c   1.000
_cell.angle_alpha   90.00
_cell.angle_beta   90.00
_cell.angle_gamma   90.00
#
_symmetry.space_group_name_H-M   'P 1'
#
loop_
_entity.id
_entity.type
_entity.pdbx_description
1 polymer ?
#
loop_
_entity_poly.entity_id
_entity_poly.type
_entity_poly.pdbx_seq_one_letter_code
_entity_poly.pdbx_strand_id
1 'polypeptide(L)'
;MATEKDTEKTENQIVESESATPVGSGTRRRILKGAALTPVLLSLSSRPVLGAECTISGFMSGNVSDHGHDDCACGFTPGAWKTPDRGDGNWNHTPFDPGTCANSKGKGKGQCNSYNSDGTPFFGPSTFSGSDPHYAGKTLMQVLWLQGNQDPHQFGAHIVAALLNSYAIPGYGMSPADVQAIYANVDANGGAAAGYYMGNNGKILTVEQVVAFIQSTLCAYQ
;
A
#
# COMPACT_ATOMS: atom_id res chain seq x y z
N MET A 1 62.10 -33.42 8.63
CA MET A 1 60.93 -32.73 8.05
C MET A 1 60.05 -33.81 7.46
N ALA A 2 59.18 -34.43 8.26
CA ALA A 2 57.76 -34.06 8.46
C ALA A 2 56.99 -34.11 7.13
N THR A 3 55.94 -34.88 6.89
CA THR A 3 55.13 -35.84 7.66
C THR A 3 54.24 -36.55 6.62
N GLU A 4 53.76 -37.76 6.95
CA GLU A 4 52.81 -38.59 6.22
C GLU A 4 51.54 -37.85 5.73
N LYS A 5 50.88 -38.37 4.68
CA LYS A 5 49.68 -39.24 4.83
C LYS A 5 48.76 -39.28 3.58
N ASP A 6 48.61 -40.50 3.09
CA ASP A 6 47.47 -41.22 2.46
C ASP A 6 46.26 -40.52 1.82
N THR A 7 45.66 -41.33 0.91
CA THR A 7 44.22 -41.49 0.57
C THR A 7 43.76 -40.67 -0.64
N GLU A 8 43.65 -41.24 -1.85
CA GLU A 8 42.58 -42.11 -2.39
C GLU A 8 41.26 -41.37 -2.69
N LYS A 9 40.69 -41.73 -3.85
CA LYS A 9 39.36 -41.46 -4.43
C LYS A 9 39.31 -40.34 -5.47
N THR A 10 38.69 -40.49 -6.64
CA THR A 10 38.05 -41.62 -7.34
C THR A 10 37.83 -41.08 -8.75
N GLU A 11 38.39 -41.72 -9.76
CA GLU A 11 37.91 -41.59 -11.13
C GLU A 11 37.10 -42.85 -11.42
N ASN A 12 35.79 -42.71 -11.66
CA ASN A 12 35.00 -43.78 -12.25
C ASN A 12 34.13 -43.20 -13.35
N GLN A 13 34.53 -43.56 -14.57
CA GLN A 13 33.79 -43.51 -15.82
C GLN A 13 32.64 -44.55 -15.82
N ILE A 14 32.00 -44.66 -17.00
CA ILE A 14 31.09 -45.69 -17.55
C ILE A 14 29.70 -45.07 -17.76
N VAL A 15 29.35 -44.49 -18.92
CA VAL A 15 29.28 -45.05 -20.30
C VAL A 15 28.29 -46.21 -20.41
N GLU A 16 27.07 -45.82 -20.80
CA GLU A 16 26.12 -46.44 -21.74
C GLU A 16 26.36 -47.89 -22.24
N SER A 17 25.31 -48.71 -22.08
CA SER A 17 24.91 -49.84 -22.96
C SER A 17 23.54 -50.30 -22.46
N GLU A 18 22.53 -50.71 -23.23
CA GLU A 18 22.23 -50.72 -24.66
C GLU A 18 20.78 -51.23 -24.75
N SER A 19 20.10 -50.89 -25.84
CA SER A 19 19.17 -51.77 -26.60
C SER A 19 17.80 -51.17 -26.87
N ALA A 20 17.68 -50.57 -28.05
CA ALA A 20 16.83 -51.09 -29.11
C ALA A 20 16.98 -50.21 -30.36
N THR A 21 17.46 -50.80 -31.46
CA THR A 21 17.09 -50.37 -32.82
C THR A 21 16.41 -51.57 -33.49
N PRO A 22 15.46 -51.37 -34.41
CA PRO A 22 15.89 -51.08 -35.79
C PRO A 22 15.06 -50.01 -36.54
N VAL A 23 15.84 -49.19 -37.26
CA VAL A 23 15.68 -48.83 -38.69
C VAL A 23 14.45 -48.03 -39.11
N GLY A 24 14.72 -46.77 -39.48
CA GLY A 24 13.85 -45.90 -40.26
C GLY A 24 14.60 -44.70 -40.85
N SER A 25 15.35 -44.96 -41.91
CA SER A 25 15.92 -44.06 -42.93
C SER A 25 15.68 -42.53 -42.83
N GLY A 26 16.77 -41.77 -42.83
CA GLY A 26 16.92 -40.60 -43.71
C GLY A 26 16.28 -39.25 -43.30
N THR A 27 17.15 -38.32 -42.89
CA THR A 27 17.16 -36.93 -43.39
C THR A 27 16.07 -35.94 -42.92
N ARG A 28 16.55 -35.00 -42.09
CA ARG A 28 16.12 -33.58 -41.94
C ARG A 28 14.81 -33.29 -41.19
N ARG A 29 14.99 -32.89 -39.92
CA ARG A 29 14.39 -31.73 -39.23
C ARG A 29 13.26 -31.04 -40.01
N ARG A 30 12.01 -31.43 -39.76
CA ARG A 30 10.84 -30.62 -40.12
C ARG A 30 10.09 -30.24 -38.86
N ILE A 31 10.29 -28.98 -38.51
CA ILE A 31 9.46 -28.21 -37.60
C ILE A 31 8.06 -28.14 -38.22
N LEU A 32 7.14 -28.97 -37.74
CA LEU A 32 5.70 -28.75 -37.84
C LEU A 32 5.37 -27.77 -36.68
N LYS A 33 5.36 -26.45 -36.86
CA LYS A 33 4.31 -25.65 -37.52
C LYS A 33 2.92 -26.25 -37.33
N GLY A 34 2.24 -25.82 -36.27
CA GLY A 34 0.77 -25.80 -36.22
C GLY A 34 0.13 -26.64 -35.10
N ALA A 35 0.16 -26.12 -33.87
CA ALA A 35 -0.91 -26.28 -32.88
C ALA A 35 -0.63 -25.29 -31.74
N ALA A 36 -1.26 -24.12 -31.78
CA ALA A 36 -1.23 -23.16 -30.68
C ALA A 36 -2.10 -23.71 -29.54
N LEU A 37 -1.50 -24.44 -28.62
CA LEU A 37 -2.09 -24.71 -27.31
C LEU A 37 -1.73 -23.53 -26.41
N THR A 38 -2.61 -22.52 -26.38
CA THR A 38 -2.46 -21.36 -25.50
C THR A 38 -2.57 -21.83 -24.05
N PRO A 39 -1.56 -21.62 -23.18
CA PRO A 39 -1.78 -21.77 -21.74
C PRO A 39 -2.80 -20.71 -21.35
N VAL A 40 -3.96 -21.14 -20.85
CA VAL A 40 -4.91 -20.23 -20.20
C VAL A 40 -4.20 -19.72 -18.95
N LEU A 41 -3.72 -18.48 -19.02
CA LEU A 41 -3.25 -17.74 -17.84
C LEU A 41 -4.49 -17.50 -16.97
N LEU A 42 -4.70 -18.36 -15.98
CA LEU A 42 -5.66 -18.14 -14.91
C LEU A 42 -5.12 -16.99 -14.05
N SER A 43 -5.48 -15.77 -14.40
CA SER A 43 -5.28 -14.59 -13.54
C SER A 43 -6.24 -14.67 -12.37
N LEU A 44 -5.92 -15.50 -11.37
CA LEU A 44 -6.57 -15.42 -10.07
C LEU A 44 -6.09 -14.11 -9.44
N SER A 45 -6.87 -13.04 -9.55
CA SER A 45 -6.65 -11.84 -8.75
C SER A 45 -6.98 -12.17 -7.31
N SER A 46 -6.04 -12.82 -6.62
CA SER A 46 -6.12 -13.04 -5.19
C SER A 46 -6.02 -11.66 -4.54
N ARG A 47 -7.18 -11.06 -4.21
CA ARG A 47 -7.23 -10.15 -3.07
C ARG A 47 -6.63 -10.95 -1.92
N PRO A 48 -5.55 -10.50 -1.27
CA PRO A 48 -5.13 -11.18 -0.06
C PRO A 48 -6.35 -11.12 0.88
N VAL A 49 -6.91 -12.30 1.21
CA VAL A 49 -7.94 -12.46 2.23
C VAL A 49 -7.25 -12.31 3.58
N LEU A 50 -6.63 -11.16 3.78
CA LEU A 50 -6.51 -10.61 5.11
C LEU A 50 -7.92 -10.14 5.38
N GLY A 51 -8.63 -10.80 6.31
CA GLY A 51 -9.86 -10.21 6.87
C GLY A 51 -9.56 -8.75 7.18
N ALA A 52 -10.48 -7.84 6.89
CA ALA A 52 -10.22 -6.41 7.02
C ALA A 52 -9.85 -6.11 8.48
N GLU A 53 -8.56 -6.07 8.78
CA GLU A 53 -8.07 -5.75 10.11
C GLU A 53 -8.27 -4.25 10.27
N CYS A 54 -9.27 -3.90 11.08
CA CYS A 54 -9.64 -2.50 11.31
C CYS A 54 -8.57 -1.71 12.07
N THR A 55 -7.65 -2.42 12.71
CA THR A 55 -6.61 -1.85 13.58
C THR A 55 -5.22 -2.24 13.11
N ILE A 56 -4.25 -1.34 13.28
CA ILE A 56 -2.86 -1.58 12.87
C ILE A 56 -2.23 -2.74 13.65
N SER A 57 -2.63 -2.96 14.91
CA SER A 57 -2.20 -4.09 15.73
C SER A 57 -2.75 -5.42 15.21
N GLY A 58 -4.00 -5.46 14.75
CA GLY A 58 -4.59 -6.62 14.07
C GLY A 58 -3.81 -6.98 12.80
N PHE A 59 -3.51 -5.98 11.97
CA PHE A 59 -2.70 -6.12 10.76
C PHE A 59 -1.30 -6.69 11.05
N MET A 60 -0.67 -6.27 12.15
CA MET A 60 0.65 -6.78 12.57
C MET A 60 0.60 -8.17 13.20
N SER A 61 -0.55 -8.58 13.73
CA SER A 61 -0.73 -9.88 14.39
C SER A 61 -0.86 -11.02 13.38
N GLY A 62 -1.51 -10.77 12.23
CA GLY A 62 -1.72 -11.78 11.20
C GLY A 62 -2.54 -12.98 11.68
N ASN A 63 -3.28 -12.83 12.77
CA ASN A 63 -4.07 -13.90 13.36
C ASN A 63 -5.41 -14.00 12.60
N VAL A 64 -5.45 -14.84 11.56
CA VAL A 64 -6.66 -15.12 10.74
C VAL A 64 -7.63 -16.08 11.47
N SER A 65 -7.63 -16.07 12.80
CA SER A 65 -8.56 -16.90 13.57
C SER A 65 -9.93 -16.26 13.47
N ASP A 66 -10.84 -16.92 12.77
CA ASP A 66 -12.24 -16.55 12.54
C ASP A 66 -12.97 -16.26 13.87
N HIS A 67 -12.87 -15.01 14.33
CA HIS A 67 -13.50 -14.50 15.53
C HIS A 67 -14.27 -13.26 15.12
N GLY A 68 -15.43 -13.47 14.48
CA GLY A 68 -16.44 -12.46 14.19
C GLY A 68 -15.86 -11.05 14.08
N HIS A 69 -15.16 -10.77 12.98
CA HIS A 69 -14.71 -9.41 12.71
C HIS A 69 -15.96 -8.55 12.66
N ASP A 70 -16.03 -7.55 13.54
CA ASP A 70 -16.94 -6.44 13.34
C ASP A 70 -16.59 -5.87 11.95
N ASP A 71 -17.49 -6.04 10.98
CA ASP A 71 -17.33 -5.49 9.63
C ASP A 71 -17.19 -3.98 9.77
N CYS A 72 -15.97 -3.47 9.89
CA CYS A 72 -15.75 -2.05 10.00
C CYS A 72 -16.21 -1.38 8.71
N ALA A 73 -16.80 -0.21 8.85
CA ALA A 73 -17.23 0.57 7.71
C ALA A 73 -16.00 0.92 6.85
N CYS A 74 -16.13 0.62 5.56
CA CYS A 74 -15.14 0.98 4.55
C CYS A 74 -14.88 2.49 4.51
N GLY A 75 -13.60 2.87 4.44
CA GLY A 75 -13.17 4.25 4.20
C GLY A 75 -13.20 4.68 2.73
N PHE A 76 -13.20 5.99 2.49
CA PHE A 76 -12.99 6.59 1.17
C PHE A 76 -11.50 6.76 0.85
N THR A 77 -11.14 6.59 -0.42
CA THR A 77 -9.76 6.75 -0.90
C THR A 77 -9.30 8.21 -0.87
N PRO A 78 -7.98 8.50 -0.87
CA PRO A 78 -7.49 9.87 -1.00
C PRO A 78 -8.04 10.59 -2.24
N GLY A 79 -8.30 9.85 -3.33
CA GLY A 79 -8.90 10.39 -4.54
C GLY A 79 -10.32 10.91 -4.33
N ALA A 80 -11.14 10.21 -3.57
CA ALA A 80 -12.51 10.64 -3.27
C ALA A 80 -12.55 11.93 -2.45
N TRP A 81 -11.56 12.15 -1.57
CA TRP A 81 -11.44 13.36 -0.76
C TRP A 81 -10.92 14.59 -1.53
N LYS A 82 -10.34 14.42 -2.73
CA LYS A 82 -9.80 15.54 -3.55
C LYS A 82 -10.86 16.46 -4.14
N THR A 83 -12.11 16.01 -4.20
CA THR A 83 -13.20 16.73 -4.84
C THR A 83 -14.31 17.00 -3.82
N PRO A 84 -14.22 18.08 -3.03
CA PRO A 84 -15.20 18.38 -1.96
C PRO A 84 -16.65 18.48 -2.43
N ASP A 85 -16.87 18.91 -3.69
CA ASP A 85 -18.21 19.14 -4.26
C ASP A 85 -18.77 17.95 -5.07
N ARG A 86 -17.95 16.94 -5.40
CA ARG A 86 -18.31 15.87 -6.36
C ARG A 86 -17.78 14.48 -6.03
N GLY A 87 -16.84 14.36 -5.10
CA GLY A 87 -16.32 13.06 -4.69
C GLY A 87 -17.23 12.41 -3.67
N ASP A 88 -17.05 11.11 -3.47
CA ASP A 88 -17.73 10.39 -2.40
C ASP A 88 -17.31 10.89 -1.00
N GLY A 89 -16.10 11.47 -0.91
CA GLY A 89 -15.59 12.10 0.30
C GLY A 89 -16.28 13.45 0.56
N ASN A 90 -17.22 13.46 1.50
CA ASN A 90 -17.96 14.67 1.88
C ASN A 90 -17.31 15.36 3.09
N TRP A 91 -16.62 16.48 2.83
CA TRP A 91 -15.96 17.29 3.87
C TRP A 91 -16.94 17.85 4.91
N ASN A 92 -18.24 17.98 4.60
CA ASN A 92 -19.25 18.48 5.53
C ASN A 92 -19.51 17.56 6.74
N HIS A 93 -19.09 16.28 6.66
CA HIS A 93 -19.14 15.35 7.79
C HIS A 93 -17.83 15.32 8.59
N THR A 94 -16.91 16.23 8.30
CA THR A 94 -15.65 16.38 9.04
C THR A 94 -15.61 17.77 9.68
N PRO A 95 -14.85 17.96 10.76
CA PRO A 95 -14.64 19.29 11.35
C PRO A 95 -13.64 20.14 10.56
N PHE A 96 -13.21 19.69 9.37
CA PHE A 96 -12.10 20.28 8.62
C PHE A 96 -12.58 21.02 7.39
N ASP A 97 -11.82 22.04 7.00
CA ASP A 97 -12.06 22.86 5.83
C ASP A 97 -11.08 22.49 4.72
N PRO A 98 -11.54 22.09 3.52
CA PRO A 98 -10.67 21.86 2.37
C PRO A 98 -9.97 23.13 1.86
N GLY A 99 -10.45 24.33 2.25
CA GLY A 99 -9.96 25.61 1.78
C GLY A 99 -10.52 26.04 0.43
N THR A 100 -10.09 27.19 -0.06
CA THR A 100 -10.59 27.78 -1.30
C THR A 100 -9.80 27.28 -2.50
N CYS A 101 -10.54 26.89 -3.55
CA CYS A 101 -9.93 26.52 -4.81
C CYS A 101 -9.25 27.73 -5.49
N ALA A 102 -7.94 27.61 -5.76
CA ALA A 102 -7.09 28.68 -6.29
C ALA A 102 -7.39 29.02 -7.76
N ASN A 103 -7.87 28.04 -8.54
CA ASN A 103 -8.13 28.20 -9.98
C ASN A 103 -9.62 28.19 -10.36
N SER A 104 -10.50 28.59 -9.42
CA SER A 104 -11.96 28.65 -9.58
C SER A 104 -12.47 29.56 -10.70
N LYS A 105 -11.63 30.37 -11.33
CA LYS A 105 -12.06 31.28 -12.42
C LYS A 105 -12.37 30.48 -13.69
N GLY A 106 -13.63 30.06 -13.83
CA GLY A 106 -14.20 29.54 -15.08
C GLY A 106 -14.24 28.02 -15.23
N LYS A 107 -13.81 27.26 -14.22
CA LYS A 107 -14.01 25.80 -14.19
C LYS A 107 -15.18 25.47 -13.27
N GLY A 108 -16.11 24.65 -13.74
CA GLY A 108 -17.30 24.27 -12.96
C GLY A 108 -16.93 23.63 -11.62
N LYS A 109 -17.84 23.71 -10.64
CA LYS A 109 -17.71 23.05 -9.31
C LYS A 109 -17.19 21.62 -9.51
N GLY A 110 -16.06 21.25 -8.88
CA GLY A 110 -15.49 19.89 -8.99
C GLY A 110 -14.32 19.66 -9.96
N GLN A 111 -13.73 20.70 -10.57
CA GLN A 111 -12.51 20.58 -11.38
C GLN A 111 -11.27 21.20 -10.73
N CYS A 112 -11.33 21.46 -9.42
CA CYS A 112 -10.21 22.07 -8.71
C CYS A 112 -9.07 21.08 -8.52
N ASN A 113 -7.87 21.45 -8.95
CA ASN A 113 -6.64 20.70 -8.72
C ASN A 113 -5.55 21.54 -8.03
N SER A 114 -5.91 22.71 -7.53
CA SER A 114 -5.00 23.64 -6.85
C SER A 114 -5.77 24.43 -5.80
N TYR A 115 -5.29 24.41 -4.56
CA TYR A 115 -5.95 25.00 -3.39
C TYR A 115 -5.06 26.03 -2.71
N ASN A 116 -5.69 27.10 -2.23
CA ASN A 116 -5.03 28.10 -1.39
C ASN A 116 -4.62 27.48 -0.04
N SER A 117 -3.74 28.17 0.68
CA SER A 117 -3.27 27.78 2.01
C SER A 117 -4.21 28.24 3.13
N ASP A 118 -5.51 28.35 2.86
CA ASP A 118 -6.55 28.87 3.76
C ASP A 118 -7.41 27.77 4.39
N GLY A 119 -7.26 26.52 3.95
CA GLY A 119 -7.91 25.35 4.57
C GLY A 119 -7.24 24.90 5.87
N THR A 120 -7.74 23.81 6.44
CA THR A 120 -7.18 23.24 7.68
C THR A 120 -5.72 22.82 7.48
N PRO A 121 -4.78 23.30 8.32
CA PRO A 121 -3.37 22.94 8.22
C PRO A 121 -3.15 21.46 8.53
N PHE A 122 -2.20 20.84 7.83
CA PHE A 122 -1.81 19.46 8.08
C PHE A 122 -1.25 19.29 9.49
N PHE A 123 -0.42 20.25 9.93
CA PHE A 123 0.04 20.34 11.31
C PHE A 123 -0.85 21.29 12.12
N GLY A 124 -1.51 20.75 13.13
CA GLY A 124 -2.48 21.48 13.93
C GLY A 124 -2.98 20.69 15.14
N PRO A 125 -3.65 21.35 16.11
CA PRO A 125 -4.07 20.72 17.36
C PRO A 125 -5.15 19.63 17.15
N SER A 126 -5.92 19.71 16.06
CA SER A 126 -6.97 18.76 15.69
C SER A 126 -6.59 17.86 14.52
N THR A 127 -5.39 18.03 13.94
CA THR A 127 -4.89 17.26 12.81
C THR A 127 -3.66 16.47 13.25
N PHE A 128 -2.48 16.69 12.69
CA PHE A 128 -1.27 15.97 13.07
C PHE A 128 -0.32 16.86 13.87
N SER A 129 0.38 16.26 14.83
CA SER A 129 1.57 16.86 15.43
C SER A 129 2.80 16.24 14.78
N GLY A 130 3.78 17.07 14.43
CA GLY A 130 4.99 16.62 13.78
C GLY A 130 5.75 17.75 13.12
N SER A 131 6.82 17.39 12.43
CA SER A 131 7.70 18.35 11.77
C SER A 131 8.24 17.87 10.42
N ASP A 132 7.63 16.84 9.84
CA ASP A 132 8.02 16.34 8.52
C ASP A 132 8.09 17.47 7.47
N PRO A 133 9.27 17.72 6.87
CA PRO A 133 9.45 18.78 5.88
C PRO A 133 8.60 18.59 4.61
N HIS A 134 8.14 17.37 4.31
CA HIS A 134 7.26 17.11 3.16
C HIS A 134 5.89 17.78 3.33
N TYR A 135 5.43 17.98 4.57
CA TYR A 135 4.09 18.50 4.88
C TYR A 135 4.09 19.87 5.55
N ALA A 136 5.27 20.42 5.87
CA ALA A 136 5.41 21.72 6.51
C ALA A 136 4.72 22.83 5.69
N GLY A 137 3.84 23.59 6.37
CA GLY A 137 3.09 24.71 5.79
C GLY A 137 1.98 24.32 4.82
N LYS A 138 1.64 23.03 4.68
CA LYS A 138 0.57 22.56 3.81
C LYS A 138 -0.75 22.37 4.55
N THR A 139 -1.86 22.46 3.83
CA THR A 139 -3.19 22.07 4.31
C THR A 139 -3.45 20.58 4.07
N LEU A 140 -4.44 20.00 4.76
CA LEU A 140 -4.89 18.62 4.51
C LEU A 140 -5.21 18.41 3.03
N MET A 141 -5.91 19.37 2.40
CA MET A 141 -6.23 19.32 0.98
C MET A 141 -4.99 19.35 0.10
N GLN A 142 -4.02 20.24 0.38
CA GLN A 142 -2.79 20.29 -0.40
C GLN A 142 -1.98 18.99 -0.30
N VAL A 143 -1.97 18.34 0.86
CA VAL A 143 -1.29 17.05 1.07
C VAL A 143 -1.93 15.93 0.23
N LEU A 144 -3.26 15.88 0.11
CA LEU A 144 -3.93 14.92 -0.78
C LEU A 144 -3.45 15.02 -2.24
N TRP A 145 -3.08 16.22 -2.70
CA TRP A 145 -2.64 16.48 -4.08
C TRP A 145 -1.14 16.25 -4.33
N LEU A 146 -0.33 16.00 -3.29
CA LEU A 146 1.09 15.72 -3.46
C LEU A 146 1.31 14.40 -4.22
N GLN A 147 2.43 14.31 -4.93
CA GLN A 147 2.79 13.16 -5.74
C GLN A 147 4.30 12.92 -5.72
N GLY A 148 4.69 11.67 -6.00
CA GLY A 148 6.10 11.28 -6.14
C GLY A 148 6.92 11.66 -4.91
N ASN A 149 8.07 12.30 -5.12
CA ASN A 149 8.99 12.67 -4.03
C ASN A 149 8.43 13.72 -3.07
N GLN A 150 7.30 14.37 -3.39
CA GLN A 150 6.66 15.31 -2.48
C GLN A 150 5.85 14.61 -1.37
N ASP A 151 5.43 13.37 -1.63
CA ASP A 151 4.73 12.50 -0.68
C ASP A 151 5.25 11.07 -0.88
N PRO A 152 6.41 10.75 -0.28
CA PRO A 152 7.01 9.42 -0.40
C PRO A 152 6.01 8.34 0.01
N HIS A 153 5.89 7.29 -0.82
CA HIS A 153 4.91 6.21 -0.67
C HIS A 153 3.44 6.66 -0.65
N GLN A 154 3.13 7.91 -0.99
CA GLN A 154 1.82 8.53 -0.85
C GLN A 154 1.29 8.49 0.61
N PHE A 155 2.20 8.49 1.59
CA PHE A 155 1.82 8.37 3.00
C PHE A 155 0.92 9.51 3.46
N GLY A 156 1.27 10.75 3.12
CA GLY A 156 0.51 11.96 3.45
C GLY A 156 -0.92 11.87 2.91
N ALA A 157 -1.09 11.52 1.63
CA ALA A 157 -2.41 11.38 1.05
C ALA A 157 -3.26 10.31 1.76
N HIS A 158 -2.68 9.15 2.08
CA HIS A 158 -3.40 8.06 2.75
C HIS A 158 -3.71 8.37 4.22
N ILE A 159 -2.79 8.97 4.97
CA ILE A 159 -3.03 9.31 6.38
C ILE A 159 -4.07 10.44 6.53
N VAL A 160 -4.10 11.41 5.61
CA VAL A 160 -5.17 12.42 5.55
C VAL A 160 -6.51 11.74 5.28
N ALA A 161 -6.59 10.84 4.30
CA ALA A 161 -7.83 10.13 4.00
C ALA A 161 -8.31 9.31 5.20
N ALA A 162 -7.42 8.63 5.91
CA ALA A 162 -7.76 7.89 7.12
C ALA A 162 -8.32 8.81 8.22
N LEU A 163 -7.74 9.99 8.41
CA LEU A 163 -8.25 10.97 9.37
C LEU A 163 -9.64 11.45 8.99
N LEU A 164 -9.86 11.81 7.72
CA LEU A 164 -11.16 12.27 7.23
C LEU A 164 -12.23 11.16 7.37
N ASN A 165 -11.89 9.92 7.04
CA ASN A 165 -12.77 8.77 7.21
C ASN A 165 -13.18 8.55 8.67
N SER A 166 -12.24 8.71 9.61
CA SER A 166 -12.50 8.54 11.05
C SER A 166 -13.52 9.52 11.63
N TYR A 167 -13.73 10.67 10.97
CA TYR A 167 -14.79 11.62 11.33
C TYR A 167 -16.07 11.41 10.53
N ALA A 168 -15.94 11.14 9.23
CA ALA A 168 -17.07 11.13 8.32
C ALA A 168 -17.88 9.83 8.33
N ILE A 169 -17.27 8.71 8.72
CA ILE A 169 -17.84 7.38 8.54
C ILE A 169 -18.06 6.72 9.91
N PRO A 170 -19.33 6.58 10.35
CA PRO A 170 -19.65 5.83 11.56
C PRO A 170 -19.18 4.38 11.43
N GLY A 171 -18.46 3.88 12.45
CA GLY A 171 -17.93 2.52 12.44
C GLY A 171 -16.67 2.33 11.58
N TYR A 172 -16.01 3.40 11.14
CA TYR A 172 -14.67 3.30 10.56
C TYR A 172 -13.71 2.66 11.57
N GLY A 173 -12.86 1.75 11.09
CA GLY A 173 -12.04 0.88 11.94
C GLY A 173 -11.01 1.58 12.83
N MET A 174 -10.75 2.87 12.60
CA MET A 174 -9.79 3.68 13.36
C MET A 174 -10.45 4.95 13.90
N SER A 175 -10.17 5.28 15.16
CA SER A 175 -10.54 6.59 15.71
C SER A 175 -9.58 7.68 15.21
N PRO A 176 -9.97 8.97 15.29
CA PRO A 176 -9.04 10.07 14.98
C PRO A 176 -7.74 10.01 15.77
N ALA A 177 -7.81 9.61 17.05
CA ALA A 177 -6.65 9.46 17.93
C ALA A 177 -5.71 8.34 17.45
N ASP A 178 -6.24 7.23 16.93
CA ASP A 178 -5.42 6.14 16.40
C ASP A 178 -4.66 6.59 15.14
N VAL A 179 -5.34 7.29 14.23
CA VAL A 179 -4.72 7.83 13.01
C VAL A 179 -3.63 8.83 13.35
N GLN A 180 -3.87 9.72 14.32
CA GLN A 180 -2.87 10.67 14.81
C GLN A 180 -1.67 9.98 15.46
N ALA A 181 -1.90 8.92 16.24
CA ALA A 181 -0.85 8.15 16.87
C ALA A 181 0.01 7.40 15.84
N ILE A 182 -0.59 6.85 14.79
CA ILE A 182 0.13 6.24 13.67
C ILE A 182 1.06 7.28 13.02
N TYR A 183 0.55 8.47 12.71
CA TYR A 183 1.37 9.54 12.14
C TYR A 183 2.52 9.92 13.06
N ALA A 184 2.24 10.21 14.33
CA ALA A 184 3.25 10.67 15.29
C ALA A 184 4.36 9.64 15.49
N ASN A 185 4.02 8.35 15.46
CA ASN A 185 5.00 7.26 15.54
C ASN A 185 5.90 7.24 14.30
N VAL A 186 5.33 7.35 13.09
CA VAL A 186 6.11 7.39 11.84
C VAL A 186 6.99 8.65 11.78
N ASP A 187 6.46 9.82 12.14
CA ASP A 187 7.16 11.12 12.18
C ASP A 187 8.37 11.04 13.12
N ALA A 188 8.18 10.55 14.35
CA ALA A 188 9.23 10.37 15.35
C ALA A 188 10.35 9.41 14.91
N ASN A 189 10.03 8.47 14.00
CA ASN A 189 10.95 7.43 13.54
C ASN A 189 11.58 7.72 12.17
N GLY A 190 11.41 8.91 11.60
CA GLY A 190 12.06 9.32 10.34
C GLY A 190 11.13 9.89 9.27
N GLY A 191 9.84 10.09 9.58
CA GLY A 191 8.88 10.74 8.68
C GLY A 191 8.49 9.89 7.46
N ALA A 192 7.84 10.52 6.50
CA ALA A 192 7.29 9.86 5.32
C ALA A 192 8.35 9.21 4.43
N ALA A 193 9.58 9.75 4.39
CA ALA A 193 10.62 9.28 3.48
C ALA A 193 11.34 8.01 3.94
N ALA A 194 11.57 7.86 5.25
CA ALA A 194 12.40 6.78 5.81
C ALA A 194 11.92 6.28 7.17
N GLY A 195 10.78 6.78 7.64
CA GLY A 195 10.23 6.42 8.94
C GLY A 195 9.64 5.01 8.98
N TYR A 196 9.13 4.67 10.14
CA TYR A 196 8.47 3.40 10.37
C TYR A 196 7.54 3.49 11.55
N TYR A 197 6.51 2.64 11.55
CA TYR A 197 5.67 2.43 12.71
C TYR A 197 6.27 1.32 13.58
N MET A 198 6.53 1.62 14.85
CA MET A 198 6.94 0.63 15.85
C MET A 198 5.74 0.26 16.72
N GLY A 199 5.30 -0.99 16.62
CA GLY A 199 4.25 -1.53 17.47
C GLY A 199 4.77 -1.91 18.85
N ASN A 200 3.86 -2.00 19.82
CA ASN A 200 4.18 -2.35 21.21
C ASN A 200 4.78 -3.76 21.38
N ASN A 201 4.61 -4.62 20.37
CA ASN A 201 5.20 -5.97 20.31
C ASN A 201 6.62 -5.99 19.72
N GLY A 202 7.22 -4.83 19.47
CA GLY A 202 8.55 -4.70 18.87
C GLY A 202 8.61 -4.98 17.38
N LYS A 203 7.47 -5.31 16.72
CA LYS A 203 7.41 -5.41 15.27
C LYS A 203 7.42 -4.01 14.64
N ILE A 204 8.08 -3.90 13.50
CA ILE A 204 8.22 -2.67 12.75
C ILE A 204 7.47 -2.80 11.43
N LEU A 205 6.71 -1.77 11.07
CA LEU A 205 6.13 -1.60 9.74
C LEU A 205 6.82 -0.43 9.04
N THR A 206 7.37 -0.66 7.86
CA THR A 206 7.85 0.41 6.97
C THR A 206 6.68 1.35 6.59
N VAL A 207 6.99 2.58 6.16
CA VAL A 207 5.94 3.52 5.68
C VAL A 207 5.06 2.87 4.61
N GLU A 208 5.65 2.13 3.68
CA GLU A 208 4.91 1.41 2.63
C GLU A 208 3.92 0.39 3.21
N GLN A 209 4.31 -0.35 4.26
CA GLN A 209 3.41 -1.28 4.94
C GLN A 209 2.32 -0.58 5.75
N VAL A 210 2.63 0.59 6.34
CA VAL A 210 1.62 1.43 6.99
C VAL A 210 0.60 1.92 5.96
N VAL A 211 1.06 2.34 4.78
CA VAL A 211 0.17 2.71 3.67
C VAL A 211 -0.67 1.51 3.22
N ALA A 212 -0.09 0.32 3.09
CA ALA A 212 -0.82 -0.89 2.73
C ALA A 212 -1.90 -1.25 3.77
N PHE A 213 -1.59 -1.09 5.07
CA PHE A 213 -2.57 -1.22 6.13
C PHE A 213 -3.71 -0.20 5.97
N ILE A 214 -3.40 1.08 5.82
CA ILE A 214 -4.43 2.11 5.61
C ILE A 214 -5.27 1.75 4.39
N GLN A 215 -4.67 1.34 3.29
CA GLN A 215 -5.37 0.91 2.08
C GLN A 215 -6.32 -0.26 2.32
N SER A 216 -5.99 -1.21 3.21
CA SER A 216 -6.91 -2.30 3.57
C SER A 216 -8.16 -1.83 4.31
N THR A 217 -8.14 -0.63 4.89
CA THR A 217 -9.32 -0.01 5.53
C THR A 217 -10.17 0.80 4.54
N LEU A 218 -9.74 0.93 3.28
CA LEU A 218 -10.42 1.70 2.24
C LEU A 218 -11.22 0.78 1.31
N CYS A 219 -12.39 1.24 0.88
CA CYS A 219 -13.11 0.59 -0.21
C CYS A 219 -12.46 0.96 -1.56
N ALA A 220 -12.18 -0.04 -2.40
CA ALA A 220 -11.88 0.21 -3.80
C ALA A 220 -13.18 0.67 -4.49
N TYR A 221 -13.13 1.86 -5.10
CA TYR A 221 -14.17 2.33 -6.02
C TYR A 221 -14.42 1.22 -7.06
N GLN A 222 -15.62 0.63 -7.10
CA GLN A 222 -16.04 -0.26 -8.18
C GLN A 222 -16.43 0.56 -9.41
#